data_AF-A0A2C6DMQ4-F1
#
_entry.id   AF-A0A2C6DMQ4-F1
#
_cell.length_a   1.000
_cell.length_b   1.000
_cell.length_c   1.000
_cell.angle_alpha   90.00
_cell.angle_beta   90.00
_cell.angle_gamma   90.00
#
_symmetry.space_group_name_H-M   'P 1'
#
loop_
_entity.id
_entity.type
_entity.pdbx_description
1 polymer ?
#
loop_
_entity_poly.entity_id
_entity_poly.type
_entity_poly.pdbx_seq_one_letter_code
_entity_poly.pdbx_strand_id
1 'polypeptide(L)'
;MTVTRGLGLTLAEVKTTRDLAHLMFCARVALHLAWRDGRVIHVASEDRFLIDWLATAQRQKRFAKNMAADIRWLQDVGRHQGGLRRHVEALWAISTGADLSD
;
A
#
# COMPACT_ATOMS: atom_id res chain seq x y z
N MET A 1 -14.65 23.58 18.76
CA MET A 1 -13.22 23.87 18.53
C MET A 1 -12.46 23.63 19.82
N THR A 2 -11.82 22.47 19.94
CA THR A 2 -10.79 22.24 20.96
C THR A 2 -9.82 21.24 20.39
N VAL A 3 -8.69 21.74 19.90
CA VAL A 3 -7.54 20.94 19.48
C VAL A 3 -6.82 20.52 20.75
N THR A 4 -7.12 19.33 21.24
CA THR A 4 -6.35 18.67 22.29
C THR A 4 -5.17 17.97 21.65
N ARG A 5 -4.08 18.72 21.45
CA ARG A 5 -2.72 18.17 21.34
C ARG A 5 -2.36 17.60 22.71
N GLY A 6 -2.42 16.27 22.87
CA GLY A 6 -2.10 15.61 24.13
C GLY A 6 -1.73 14.14 23.92
N LEU A 7 -0.43 13.87 23.98
CA LEU A 7 0.23 12.61 24.34
C LEU A 7 -0.69 11.38 24.51
N GLY A 8 -0.84 10.62 23.43
CA GLY A 8 -1.64 9.39 23.43
C GLY A 8 -1.88 8.80 22.06
N LEU A 9 -1.01 9.09 21.07
CA LEU A 9 -1.05 8.38 19.80
C LEU A 9 -0.64 6.94 20.09
N THR A 10 -1.65 6.07 20.14
CA THR A 10 -1.47 4.68 20.50
C THR A 10 -0.34 4.12 19.64
N LEU A 11 0.65 3.47 20.28
CA LEU A 11 1.74 2.81 19.55
C LEU A 11 1.20 1.89 18.43
N ALA A 12 -0.03 1.37 18.60
CA ALA A 12 -0.76 0.59 17.61
C ALA A 12 -1.09 1.36 16.32
N GLU A 13 -1.50 2.63 16.40
CA GLU A 13 -1.84 3.45 15.23
C GLU A 13 -0.59 3.90 14.47
N VAL A 14 0.45 4.36 15.18
CA VAL A 14 1.76 4.72 14.59
C VAL A 14 2.46 3.49 13.99
N LYS A 15 2.39 2.34 14.66
CA LYS A 15 2.94 1.07 14.14
C LYS A 15 2.21 0.62 12.88
N THR A 16 0.89 0.79 12.85
CA THR A 16 0.07 0.56 11.64
C THR A 16 0.50 1.49 10.50
N THR A 17 0.77 2.77 10.77
CA THR A 17 1.27 3.71 9.74
C THR A 17 2.62 3.28 9.18
N ARG A 18 3.56 2.81 10.02
CA ARG A 18 4.88 2.33 9.55
C ARG A 18 4.77 1.02 8.77
N ASP A 19 3.98 0.06 9.24
CA ASP A 19 3.76 -1.21 8.55
C ASP A 19 3.07 -0.99 7.19
N LEU A 20 2.10 -0.07 7.15
CA LEU A 20 1.43 0.35 5.93
C LEU A 20 2.39 1.06 4.96
N ALA A 21 3.21 1.99 5.46
CA ALA A 21 4.24 2.66 4.66
C ALA A 21 5.19 1.64 4.03
N HIS A 22 5.68 0.68 4.81
CA HIS A 22 6.55 -0.38 4.31
C HIS A 22 5.85 -1.24 3.24
N LEU A 23 4.59 -1.62 3.46
CA LEU A 23 3.79 -2.35 2.46
C LEU A 23 3.65 -1.54 1.15
N MET A 24 3.29 -0.26 1.24
CA MET A 24 3.13 0.59 0.06
C MET A 24 4.47 0.79 -0.66
N PHE A 25 5.56 1.02 0.07
CA PHE A 25 6.90 1.10 -0.51
C PHE A 25 7.24 -0.16 -1.31
N CYS A 26 7.07 -1.34 -0.69
CA CYS A 26 7.35 -2.61 -1.36
C CYS A 26 6.48 -2.82 -2.59
N ALA A 27 5.20 -2.47 -2.54
CA ALA A 27 4.29 -2.59 -3.68
C ALA A 27 4.73 -1.69 -4.85
N ARG A 28 5.10 -0.43 -4.58
CA ARG A 28 5.61 0.52 -5.58
C ARG A 28 6.90 0.03 -6.23
N VAL A 29 7.86 -0.41 -5.41
CA VAL A 29 9.15 -0.93 -5.89
C VAL A 29 8.94 -2.19 -6.73
N ALA A 30 8.08 -3.11 -6.30
CA ALA A 30 7.77 -4.31 -7.06
C ALA A 30 7.14 -4.00 -8.42
N LEU A 31 6.23 -3.02 -8.48
CA LEU A 31 5.64 -2.59 -9.74
C LEU A 31 6.69 -1.95 -10.65
N HIS A 32 7.53 -1.07 -10.11
CA HIS A 32 8.61 -0.45 -10.88
C HIS A 32 9.60 -1.49 -11.45
N LEU A 33 9.95 -2.51 -10.66
CA LEU A 33 10.77 -3.62 -11.13
C LEU A 33 10.06 -4.42 -12.23
N ALA A 34 8.76 -4.69 -12.08
CA ALA A 34 8.00 -5.41 -13.09
C ALA A 34 7.92 -4.68 -14.43
N TRP A 35 7.88 -3.34 -14.42
CA TRP A 35 8.02 -2.52 -15.62
C TRP A 35 9.40 -2.68 -16.25
N ARG A 36 10.47 -2.60 -15.46
CA ARG A 36 11.85 -2.76 -15.96
C ARG A 36 12.11 -4.16 -16.52
N ASP A 37 11.50 -5.18 -15.94
CA ASP A 37 11.62 -6.57 -16.36
C ASP A 37 10.68 -6.93 -17.54
N GLY A 38 9.87 -5.98 -18.03
CA GLY A 38 8.90 -6.24 -19.10
C GLY A 38 7.74 -7.15 -18.71
N ARG A 39 7.54 -7.40 -17.41
CA ARG A 39 6.40 -8.19 -16.88
C ARG A 39 5.10 -7.38 -16.88
N VAL A 40 5.22 -6.06 -16.79
CA VAL A 40 4.14 -5.10 -17.03
C VAL A 40 4.55 -4.24 -18.20
N ILE A 41 3.77 -4.29 -19.28
CA ILE A 41 4.02 -3.56 -20.53
C ILE A 41 2.99 -2.43 -20.72
N HIS A 42 1.80 -2.61 -20.15
CA HIS A 42 0.69 -1.68 -20.28
C HIS A 42 0.21 -1.21 -18.92
N VAL A 43 -0.16 0.06 -18.84
CA VAL A 43 -0.78 0.69 -17.64
C VAL A 43 -1.99 -0.12 -17.17
N ALA A 44 -2.78 -0.67 -18.09
CA ALA A 44 -3.93 -1.51 -17.77
C ALA A 44 -3.57 -2.81 -17.03
N SER A 45 -2.31 -3.27 -17.09
CA SER A 45 -1.84 -4.48 -16.42
C SER A 45 -1.24 -4.22 -15.03
N GLU A 46 -1.04 -2.96 -14.65
CA GLU A 46 -0.43 -2.59 -13.36
C GLU A 46 -1.27 -3.08 -12.17
N ASP A 47 -2.58 -2.84 -12.21
CA ASP A 47 -3.50 -3.27 -11.15
C ASP A 47 -3.53 -4.79 -11.03
N ARG A 48 -3.52 -5.50 -12.17
CA ARG A 48 -3.49 -6.96 -12.17
C ARG A 48 -2.21 -7.48 -11.53
N PHE A 49 -1.06 -6.92 -11.91
CA PHE A 49 0.22 -7.25 -11.31
C PHE A 49 0.22 -7.02 -9.81
N LEU A 50 -0.29 -5.88 -9.34
CA LEU A 50 -0.34 -5.54 -7.91
C LEU A 50 -1.24 -6.51 -7.13
N ILE A 51 -2.40 -6.89 -7.66
CA ILE A 51 -3.29 -7.89 -7.03
C ILE A 51 -2.57 -9.23 -6.87
N ASP A 52 -1.90 -9.69 -7.93
CA ASP A 52 -1.18 -10.98 -7.93
C ASP A 52 0.06 -10.93 -7.01
N TRP A 53 0.74 -9.78 -6.96
CA TRP A 53 1.85 -9.53 -6.05
C TRP A 53 1.40 -9.53 -4.59
N LEU A 54 0.29 -8.85 -4.26
CA LEU A 54 -0.29 -8.83 -2.91
C LEU A 54 -0.71 -10.23 -2.45
N ALA A 55 -1.32 -11.01 -3.34
CA ALA A 55 -1.67 -12.40 -3.05
C ALA A 55 -0.41 -13.24 -2.77
N THR A 56 0.66 -13.02 -3.54
CA THR A 56 1.95 -13.69 -3.33
C THR A 56 2.60 -13.29 -2.00
N ALA A 57 2.62 -12.01 -1.67
CA ALA A 57 3.17 -11.50 -0.43
C ALA A 57 2.43 -12.03 0.80
N GLN A 58 1.10 -12.17 0.71
CA GLN A 58 0.27 -12.76 1.76
C GLN A 58 0.58 -14.26 1.94
N ARG A 59 0.69 -15.02 0.85
CA ARG A 59 1.09 -16.45 0.90
C ARG A 59 2.46 -16.65 1.55
N GLN A 60 3.40 -15.76 1.23
CA GLN A 60 4.76 -15.78 1.77
C GLN A 60 4.86 -15.23 3.21
N LYS A 61 3.75 -14.71 3.79
CA LYS A 61 3.72 -14.09 5.12
C LYS A 61 4.81 -13.02 5.31
N ARG A 62 5.07 -12.22 4.25
CA ARG A 62 6.14 -11.19 4.24
C ARG A 62 5.83 -10.00 5.17
N PHE A 63 4.57 -9.84 5.54
CA PHE A 63 4.07 -8.73 6.37
C PHE A 63 3.49 -9.23 7.68
N ALA A 64 3.44 -8.34 8.68
CA ALA A 64 2.89 -8.64 9.98
C ALA A 64 1.40 -9.04 9.88
N LYS A 65 0.95 -9.87 10.83
CA LYS A 65 -0.40 -10.49 10.79
C LYS A 65 -1.54 -9.46 10.80
N ASN A 66 -1.33 -8.30 11.44
CA ASN A 66 -2.27 -7.16 11.43
C ASN A 66 -2.54 -6.62 10.02
N MET A 67 -1.56 -6.68 9.11
CA MET A 67 -1.68 -6.20 7.72
C MET A 67 -2.46 -7.13 6.80
N ALA A 68 -2.87 -8.32 7.27
CA ALA A 68 -3.61 -9.26 6.45
C ALA A 68 -4.98 -8.71 5.99
N ALA A 69 -5.62 -7.89 6.83
CA ALA A 69 -6.88 -7.23 6.50
C ALA A 69 -6.66 -6.13 5.44
N ASP A 70 -5.64 -5.28 5.62
CA ASP A 70 -5.30 -4.22 4.66
C ASP A 70 -4.92 -4.78 3.29
N ILE A 71 -4.11 -5.85 3.26
CA ILE A 71 -3.73 -6.54 2.01
C ILE A 71 -4.97 -7.10 1.30
N ARG A 72 -5.94 -7.65 2.04
CA ARG A 72 -7.19 -8.15 1.45
C ARG A 72 -8.03 -7.01 0.89
N TRP A 73 -8.20 -5.94 1.67
CA TRP A 73 -8.92 -4.75 1.23
C TRP A 73 -8.31 -4.16 -0.06
N LEU A 74 -6.99 -4.07 -0.17
CA LEU A 74 -6.31 -3.62 -1.40
C LEU A 74 -6.57 -4.53 -2.61
N GLN A 75 -6.60 -5.85 -2.41
CA GLN A 75 -6.95 -6.78 -3.49
C GLN A 75 -8.39 -6.57 -3.96
N ASP A 76 -9.32 -6.33 -3.04
CA ASP A 76 -10.73 -6.10 -3.38
C ASP A 76 -10.94 -4.76 -4.08
N VAL A 77 -10.25 -3.70 -3.64
CA VAL A 77 -10.20 -2.41 -4.36
C VAL A 77 -9.72 -2.62 -5.80
N GLY A 78 -8.61 -3.33 -6.00
CA GLY A 78 -8.09 -3.59 -7.34
C GLY A 78 -9.03 -4.43 -8.22
N ARG A 79 -9.75 -5.40 -7.65
CA ARG A 79 -10.68 -6.25 -8.41
C ARG A 79 -11.98 -5.55 -8.79
N HIS A 80 -12.52 -4.72 -7.90
CA HIS A 80 -13.87 -4.17 -8.05
C HIS A 80 -13.90 -2.70 -8.49
N GLN A 81 -12.92 -1.91 -8.08
CA GLN A 81 -12.89 -0.46 -8.36
C GLN A 81 -11.82 -0.08 -9.38
N GLY A 82 -10.76 -0.89 -9.49
CA GLY A 82 -9.57 -0.56 -10.26
C GLY A 82 -8.83 0.65 -9.67
N GLY A 83 -7.80 1.13 -10.36
CA GLY A 83 -6.94 2.21 -9.89
C GLY A 83 -6.15 1.83 -8.63
N LEU A 84 -5.83 0.55 -8.45
CA LEU A 84 -5.07 0.07 -7.28
C LEU A 84 -3.70 0.75 -7.19
N ARG A 85 -3.04 0.97 -8.32
CA ARG A 85 -1.80 1.76 -8.38
C ARG A 85 -1.97 3.13 -7.72
N ARG A 86 -3.04 3.87 -8.06
CA ARG A 86 -3.31 5.20 -7.51
C ARG A 86 -3.57 5.14 -6.00
N HIS A 87 -4.27 4.11 -5.53
CA HIS A 87 -4.48 3.90 -4.10
C HIS A 87 -3.17 3.62 -3.36
N VAL A 88 -2.29 2.80 -3.93
CA VAL A 88 -0.96 2.53 -3.35
C VAL A 88 -0.13 3.81 -3.22
N GLU A 89 -0.11 4.66 -4.25
CA GLU A 89 0.56 5.97 -4.20
C GLU A 89 -0.05 6.92 -3.16
N ALA A 90 -1.38 7.00 -3.10
CA ALA A 90 -2.07 7.84 -2.13
C ALA A 90 -1.81 7.39 -0.69
N LEU A 91 -1.89 6.09 -0.42
CA LEU A 91 -1.60 5.52 0.90
C LEU A 91 -0.13 5.68 1.28
N TRP A 92 0.79 5.61 0.32
CA TRP A 92 2.19 5.94 0.55
C TRP A 92 2.38 7.39 1.00
N ALA A 93 1.77 8.35 0.29
CA ALA A 93 1.87 9.77 0.64
C ALA A 93 1.29 10.03 2.05
N ILE A 94 0.10 9.49 2.32
CA ILE A 94 -0.57 9.62 3.63
C ILE A 94 0.29 8.99 4.74
N SER A 95 0.84 7.79 4.52
CA SER A 95 1.61 7.07 5.55
C SER A 95 3.01 7.65 5.79
N THR A 96 3.56 8.38 4.84
CA THR A 96 4.85 9.08 4.99
C THR A 96 4.71 10.51 5.46
N GLY A 97 3.50 11.07 5.50
CA GLY A 97 3.28 12.49 5.77
C GLY A 97 3.91 13.38 4.69
N ALA A 98 4.17 12.82 3.50
CA ALA A 98 4.58 13.61 2.37
C ALA A 98 3.34 14.39 1.92
N ASP A 99 3.23 15.63 2.38
CA ASP A 99 2.31 16.60 1.81
C ASP A 99 2.51 16.59 0.29
N LEU A 100 1.42 16.38 -0.43
CA LEU A 100 1.34 16.51 -1.89
C LEU A 100 1.52 17.99 -2.27
N SER A 101 2.68 18.55 -1.98
CA SER A 101 3.16 19.78 -2.58
C SER A 101 4.24 19.39 -3.58
N ASP A 102 3.92 19.61 -4.85
CA ASP A 102 4.89 19.92 -5.89
C ASP A 102 5.99 20.86 -5.39
#